data_AF-A0A3A6ED64-F1
#
_entry.id   AF-A0A3A6ED64-F1
#
_cell.length_a   1.000
_cell.length_b   1.000
_cell.length_c   1.000
_cell.angle_alpha   90.00
_cell.angle_beta   90.00
_cell.angle_gamma   90.00
#
_symmetry.space_group_name_H-M   'P 1'
#
loop_
_entity.id
_entity.type
_entity.pdbx_description
1 polymer ?
#
loop_
_entity_poly.entity_id
_entity_poly.type
_entity_poly.pdbx_seq_one_letter_code
_entity_poly.pdbx_strand_id
1 'polypeptide(L)'
;MKLYKYSGTIEELAVEHGRISYIKLFDVTDLNKAPTRLEVFGALSKYIEAIEITDAEERYIKSDWYFDSSLYLRRIEIPGSEVGRPAKIITQSPHNIERLEIFGQQDYIQTSKPDSMSREEIYRLVDWERENMN
;
A
#
# COMPACT_ATOMS: atom_id res chain seq x y z
N MET A 1 11.29 0.82 -13.65
CA MET A 1 11.92 1.10 -12.32
C MET A 1 11.87 -0.15 -11.45
N LYS A 2 12.95 -0.51 -10.72
CA LYS A 2 12.92 -1.68 -9.82
C LYS A 2 12.25 -1.31 -8.49
N LEU A 3 11.29 -2.12 -8.06
CA LEU A 3 10.67 -2.01 -6.75
C LEU A 3 11.19 -3.11 -5.81
N TYR A 4 11.29 -2.77 -4.54
CA TYR A 4 11.59 -3.64 -3.41
C TYR A 4 10.31 -3.85 -2.62
N LYS A 5 10.22 -4.97 -1.91
CA LYS A 5 9.02 -5.36 -1.17
C LYS A 5 9.32 -5.60 0.30
N TYR A 6 8.46 -5.07 1.17
CA TYR A 6 8.41 -5.40 2.58
C TYR A 6 6.99 -5.82 2.96
N SER A 7 6.79 -7.06 3.40
CA SER A 7 5.52 -7.49 4.01
C SER A 7 5.47 -7.13 5.50
N GLY A 8 4.41 -6.48 5.97
CA GLY A 8 4.28 -6.07 7.37
C GLY A 8 3.09 -5.14 7.63
N THR A 9 3.05 -4.57 8.82
CA THR A 9 2.10 -3.52 9.23
C THR A 9 2.85 -2.25 9.61
N ILE A 10 2.16 -1.12 9.67
CA ILE A 10 2.71 0.12 10.20
C ILE A 10 2.87 -0.06 11.72
N GLU A 11 4.10 0.08 12.20
CA GLU A 11 4.45 0.10 13.63
C GLU A 11 4.42 1.54 14.16
N GLU A 12 4.97 2.46 13.38
CA GLU A 12 5.13 3.86 13.74
C GLU A 12 4.95 4.71 12.49
N LEU A 13 4.42 5.92 12.66
CA LEU A 13 4.37 6.94 11.62
C LEU A 13 4.74 8.29 12.24
N ALA A 14 5.31 9.18 11.42
CA ALA A 14 5.50 10.56 11.80
C ALA A 14 4.69 11.49 10.91
N VAL A 15 4.18 12.55 11.54
CA VAL A 15 3.43 13.61 10.88
C VAL A 15 4.25 14.89 10.94
N GLU A 16 4.56 15.44 9.76
CA GLU A 16 5.23 16.73 9.61
C GLU A 16 4.33 17.67 8.82
N HIS A 17 4.14 18.89 9.33
CA HIS A 17 3.28 19.90 8.70
C HIS A 17 1.86 19.39 8.35
N GLY A 18 1.31 18.49 9.19
CA GLY A 18 -0.02 17.91 9.00
C GLY A 18 -0.10 16.89 7.86
N ARG A 19 1.00 16.21 7.53
CA ARG A 19 1.03 15.09 6.58
C ARG A 19 1.99 14.01 7.08
N ILE A 20 1.69 12.75 6.78
CA ILE A 20 2.61 11.65 7.09
C ILE A 20 3.89 11.83 6.26
N SER A 21 5.04 11.95 6.92
CA SER A 21 6.36 12.07 6.27
C SER A 21 7.05 10.71 6.11
N TYR A 22 6.95 9.86 7.13
CA TYR A 22 7.47 8.50 7.06
C TYR A 22 6.57 7.50 7.80
N ILE A 23 6.73 6.24 7.43
CA ILE A 23 6.21 5.08 8.15
C ILE A 23 7.35 4.13 8.48
N LYS A 24 7.26 3.44 9.62
CA LYS A 24 8.11 2.32 9.98
C LYS A 24 7.28 1.06 9.92
N LEU A 25 7.73 0.12 9.10
CA LEU A 25 7.09 -1.16 8.91
C LEU A 25 7.74 -2.22 9.78
N PHE A 26 6.91 -3.05 10.39
CA PHE A 26 7.34 -4.20 11.19
C PHE A 26 6.58 -5.45 10.78
N ASP A 27 7.23 -6.61 10.86
CA ASP A 27 6.60 -7.90 10.62
C ASP A 27 6.56 -8.70 11.91
N VAL A 28 5.43 -8.64 12.62
CA VAL A 28 5.23 -9.37 13.89
C VAL A 28 5.35 -10.89 13.73
N THR A 29 5.20 -11.41 12.51
CA THR A 29 5.31 -12.85 12.24
C THR A 29 6.74 -13.31 11.97
N ASP A 30 7.68 -12.38 11.78
CA ASP A 30 9.10 -12.68 11.55
C ASP A 30 9.98 -11.65 12.29
N LEU A 31 10.26 -11.93 13.56
CA LEU A 31 11.04 -11.05 14.43
C LEU A 31 12.52 -10.92 14.02
N ASN A 32 13.02 -11.80 13.14
CA ASN A 32 14.38 -11.71 12.61
C ASN A 32 14.48 -10.72 11.45
N LYS A 33 13.35 -10.36 10.85
CA LYS A 33 13.27 -9.36 9.79
C LYS A 33 13.41 -7.97 10.39
N ALA A 34 14.44 -7.24 9.96
CA ALA A 34 14.67 -5.88 10.43
C ALA A 34 13.50 -4.96 10.03
N PRO A 35 12.98 -4.12 10.96
CA PRO A 35 12.01 -3.08 10.62
C PRO A 35 12.55 -2.16 9.52
N THR A 36 11.67 -1.65 8.67
CA THR A 36 12.05 -0.77 7.55
C THR A 36 11.32 0.56 7.63
N ARG A 37 12.06 1.67 7.62
CA ARG A 37 11.49 3.01 7.48
C ARG A 37 11.37 3.36 6.00
N LEU A 38 10.19 3.81 5.59
CA LEU A 38 9.90 4.31 4.25
C LEU A 38 9.43 5.76 4.34
N GLU A 39 9.94 6.60 3.44
CA GLU A 39 9.43 7.95 3.26
C GLU A 39 8.15 7.89 2.42
N VAL A 40 7.16 8.71 2.79
CA VAL A 40 5.83 8.69 2.18
C VAL A 40 5.46 10.10 1.73
N PHE A 41 5.00 10.23 0.49
CA PHE A 41 4.66 11.52 -0.10
C PHE A 41 3.35 11.44 -0.90
N GLY A 42 2.83 12.61 -1.27
CA GLY A 42 1.70 12.76 -2.20
C GLY A 42 0.44 12.04 -1.74
N ALA A 43 -0.26 11.42 -2.69
CA ALA A 43 -1.52 10.73 -2.45
C ALA A 43 -1.43 9.52 -1.48
N LEU A 44 -0.32 8.79 -1.44
CA LEU A 44 -0.15 7.69 -0.47
C LEU A 44 -0.03 8.20 0.97
N SER A 45 0.63 9.34 1.18
CA SER A 45 0.69 9.99 2.51
C SER A 45 -0.72 10.34 2.99
N LYS A 46 -1.53 10.96 2.12
CA LYS A 46 -2.93 11.28 2.40
C LYS A 46 -3.79 10.04 2.64
N TYR A 47 -3.56 8.97 1.87
CA TYR A 47 -4.30 7.72 2.01
C TYR A 47 -4.03 7.08 3.39
N ILE A 48 -2.76 6.99 3.78
CA ILE A 48 -2.37 6.44 5.08
C ILE A 48 -2.89 7.33 6.21
N GLU A 49 -2.82 8.65 6.07
CA GLU A 49 -3.40 9.56 7.08
C GLU A 49 -4.91 9.34 7.25
N ALA A 50 -5.63 9.20 6.13
CA ALA A 50 -7.08 9.04 6.14
C ALA A 50 -7.52 7.70 6.72
N ILE A 51 -6.79 6.60 6.49
CA ILE A 51 -7.11 5.29 7.09
C ILE A 51 -6.73 5.23 8.58
N GLU A 52 -5.65 5.89 9.00
CA GLU A 52 -5.21 5.91 10.41
C GLU A 52 -6.22 6.57 11.37
N ILE A 53 -7.06 7.48 10.85
CA ILE A 53 -8.14 8.12 11.60
C ILE A 53 -9.48 7.35 11.56
N THR A 54 -9.50 6.13 11.01
CA THR A 54 -10.68 5.26 10.94
C THR A 54 -10.50 4.03 11.82
N ASP A 55 -11.59 3.29 12.07
CA ASP A 55 -11.56 1.97 12.71
C ASP A 55 -11.47 0.82 11.70
N ALA A 56 -11.22 1.13 10.42
CA ALA A 56 -11.23 0.14 9.36
C ALA A 56 -10.19 -0.97 9.61
N GLU A 57 -10.63 -2.23 9.44
CA GLU A 57 -9.78 -3.41 9.56
C GLU A 57 -8.56 -3.34 8.63
N GLU A 58 -8.70 -2.66 7.49
CA GLU A 58 -7.64 -2.44 6.50
C GLU A 58 -6.31 -1.97 7.12
N ARG A 59 -6.36 -1.15 8.18
CA ARG A 59 -5.18 -0.64 8.89
C ARG A 59 -4.34 -1.74 9.53
N TYR A 60 -5.00 -2.80 10.00
CA TYR A 60 -4.39 -3.88 10.76
C TYR A 60 -3.97 -5.08 9.88
N ILE A 61 -4.29 -5.06 8.60
CA ILE A 61 -3.94 -6.13 7.67
C ILE A 61 -2.45 -6.07 7.33
N LYS A 62 -1.74 -7.17 7.58
CA LYS A 62 -0.38 -7.37 7.07
C LYS A 62 -0.39 -7.28 5.55
N SER A 63 0.18 -6.20 5.03
CA SER A 63 0.16 -5.85 3.61
C SER A 63 1.57 -5.94 3.01
N ASP A 64 1.64 -6.02 1.69
CA ASP A 64 2.89 -5.92 0.94
C ASP A 64 3.12 -4.46 0.53
N TRP A 65 4.23 -3.89 0.99
CA TRP A 65 4.61 -2.50 0.78
C TRP A 65 5.75 -2.44 -0.22
N TYR A 66 5.54 -1.76 -1.35
CA TYR A 66 6.50 -1.66 -2.43
C TYR A 66 7.12 -0.27 -2.48
N PHE A 67 8.44 -0.21 -2.56
CA PHE A 67 9.22 1.02 -2.52
C PHE A 67 10.39 0.97 -3.50
N ASP A 68 10.92 2.14 -3.87
CA ASP A 68 12.07 2.23 -4.77
C ASP A 68 13.42 2.22 -4.02
N SER A 69 14.53 2.33 -4.74
CA SER A 69 15.88 2.36 -4.15
C SER A 69 16.14 3.55 -3.23
N SER A 70 15.30 4.58 -3.26
CA SER A 70 15.36 5.76 -2.39
C SER A 70 14.50 5.62 -1.14
N LEU A 71 13.95 4.41 -0.89
CA LEU A 71 13.04 4.11 0.22
C LEU A 71 11.71 4.87 0.15
N TYR A 72 11.30 5.31 -1.04
CA TYR A 72 10.02 5.98 -1.22
C TYR A 72 8.92 4.95 -1.45
N LEU A 73 7.86 5.01 -0.66
CA LEU A 73 6.69 4.16 -0.85
C LEU A 73 6.04 4.46 -2.21
N ARG A 74 5.77 3.42 -3.00
CA ARG A 74 5.19 3.50 -4.35
C ARG A 74 3.86 2.77 -4.49
N ARG A 75 3.65 1.71 -3.70
CA ARG A 75 2.44 0.89 -3.77
C ARG A 75 2.22 0.11 -2.48
N ILE A 76 0.95 -0.09 -2.15
CA ILE A 76 0.47 -0.95 -1.07
C ILE A 76 -0.39 -2.03 -1.72
N GLU A 77 -0.12 -3.29 -1.41
CA GLU A 77 -0.96 -4.42 -1.82
C GLU A 77 -1.53 -5.10 -0.60
N ILE A 78 -2.85 -5.14 -0.54
CA ILE A 78 -3.59 -5.79 0.54
C ILE A 78 -3.92 -7.21 0.10
N PRO A 79 -3.53 -8.24 0.86
CA PRO A 79 -3.77 -9.62 0.49
C PRO A 79 -5.27 -9.90 0.36
N GLY A 80 -5.63 -10.78 -0.57
CA GLY A 80 -6.99 -11.30 -0.73
C GLY A 80 -7.11 -12.74 -0.24
N SER A 81 -8.33 -13.26 -0.31
CA SER A 81 -8.68 -14.64 0.04
C SER A 81 -8.10 -15.71 -0.89
N GLU A 82 -7.72 -15.36 -2.12
CA GLU A 82 -7.14 -16.26 -3.12
C GLU A 82 -5.61 -16.11 -3.15
N VAL A 83 -4.90 -17.23 -3.18
CA VAL A 83 -3.44 -17.24 -3.21
C VAL A 83 -2.92 -16.52 -4.45
N GLY A 84 -2.08 -15.50 -4.25
CA GLY A 84 -1.47 -14.72 -5.33
C GLY A 84 -2.39 -13.66 -5.94
N ARG A 85 -3.58 -13.44 -5.38
CA ARG A 85 -4.53 -12.43 -5.84
C ARG A 85 -4.84 -11.43 -4.73
N PRO A 86 -4.45 -10.16 -4.85
CA PRO A 86 -4.72 -9.17 -3.82
C PRO A 86 -6.21 -8.82 -3.76
N ALA A 87 -6.67 -8.34 -2.60
CA ALA A 87 -7.99 -7.74 -2.43
C ALA A 87 -8.01 -6.31 -2.97
N LYS A 88 -6.93 -5.57 -2.74
CA LYS A 88 -6.82 -4.16 -3.08
C LYS A 88 -5.38 -3.80 -3.36
N ILE A 89 -5.18 -2.96 -4.36
CA ILE A 89 -3.88 -2.35 -4.68
C ILE A 89 -4.06 -0.85 -4.69
N ILE A 90 -3.21 -0.15 -3.95
CA ILE A 90 -3.17 1.31 -3.89
C ILE A 90 -1.81 1.76 -4.41
N THR A 91 -1.77 2.57 -5.47
CA THR A 91 -0.52 3.07 -6.06
C THR A 91 -0.66 4.52 -6.49
N GLN A 92 0.47 5.19 -6.69
CA GLN A 92 0.52 6.55 -7.23
C GLN A 92 0.84 6.53 -8.71
N SER A 93 0.33 7.50 -9.45
CA SER A 93 0.79 7.73 -10.82
C SER A 93 2.28 8.11 -10.81
N PRO A 94 3.13 7.43 -11.60
CA PRO A 94 4.56 7.78 -11.73
C PRO A 94 4.78 9.21 -12.24
N HIS A 95 3.83 9.74 -13.00
CA HIS A 95 3.89 11.09 -13.57
C HIS A 95 3.24 12.16 -12.69
N ASN A 96 2.44 11.76 -11.69
CA ASN A 96 1.80 12.66 -10.75
C ASN A 96 1.58 11.97 -9.40
N ILE A 97 2.50 12.20 -8.47
CA ILE A 97 2.46 11.61 -7.12
C ILE A 97 1.25 12.05 -6.29
N GLU A 98 0.58 13.14 -6.66
CA GLU A 98 -0.63 13.62 -5.99
C GLU A 98 -1.89 12.87 -6.45
N ARG A 99 -1.80 11.98 -7.45
CA ARG A 99 -2.90 11.15 -7.93
C ARG A 99 -2.75 9.70 -7.47
N LEU A 100 -3.80 9.20 -6.81
CA LEU A 100 -3.93 7.82 -6.39
C LEU A 100 -4.68 7.00 -7.46
N GLU A 101 -4.26 5.76 -7.64
CA GLU A 101 -4.95 4.74 -8.42
C GLU A 101 -5.21 3.56 -7.50
N ILE A 102 -6.48 3.16 -7.37
CA ILE A 102 -6.92 2.06 -6.53
C ILE A 102 -7.52 0.98 -7.42
N PHE A 103 -7.08 -0.27 -7.25
CA PHE A 103 -7.66 -1.46 -7.89
C PHE A 103 -8.26 -2.37 -6.82
N GLY A 104 -9.39 -3.01 -7.13
CA GLY A 104 -10.21 -3.74 -6.16
C GLY A 104 -11.19 -2.81 -5.44
N GLN A 105 -11.42 -3.08 -4.15
CA GLN A 105 -12.39 -2.33 -3.34
C GLN A 105 -11.97 -0.86 -3.20
N GLN A 106 -12.88 0.06 -3.55
CA GLN A 106 -12.61 1.50 -3.48
C GLN A 106 -12.67 2.02 -2.03
N ASP A 107 -13.69 1.58 -1.28
CA ASP A 107 -13.83 1.91 0.13
C ASP A 107 -12.78 1.19 0.99
N TYR A 108 -12.62 1.62 2.25
CA TYR A 108 -11.75 0.95 3.20
C TYR A 108 -12.31 -0.42 3.58
N ILE A 109 -11.42 -1.42 3.62
CA ILE A 109 -11.76 -2.80 3.98
C ILE A 109 -12.16 -2.88 5.46
N GLN A 110 -13.33 -3.48 5.72
CA GLN A 110 -13.95 -3.61 7.05
C GLN A 110 -13.87 -5.04 7.62
N THR A 111 -13.00 -5.88 7.05
CA THR A 111 -12.80 -7.27 7.48
C THR A 111 -11.31 -7.61 7.45
N SER A 112 -10.84 -8.39 8.41
CA SER A 112 -9.46 -8.90 8.43
C SER A 112 -9.15 -9.90 7.31
N LYS A 113 -10.16 -10.40 6.59
CA LYS A 113 -10.03 -11.36 5.48
C LYS A 113 -10.85 -10.90 4.27
N PRO A 114 -10.37 -9.89 3.54
CA PRO A 114 -11.08 -9.38 2.38
C PRO A 114 -11.06 -10.39 1.22
N ASP A 115 -12.11 -10.34 0.40
CA ASP A 115 -12.16 -11.08 -0.85
C ASP A 115 -11.18 -10.50 -1.87
N SER A 116 -10.65 -11.37 -2.72
CA SER A 116 -9.72 -10.97 -3.77
C SER A 116 -10.43 -10.12 -4.83
N MET A 117 -9.71 -9.15 -5.41
CA MET A 117 -10.27 -8.26 -6.45
C MET A 117 -10.75 -9.05 -7.67
N SER A 118 -11.75 -8.55 -8.40
CA SER A 118 -12.32 -9.23 -9.56
C SER A 118 -11.31 -9.38 -10.73
N ARG A 119 -11.65 -10.18 -11.76
CA ARG A 119 -10.73 -10.39 -12.90
C ARG A 119 -10.61 -9.11 -13.73
N GLU A 120 -11.69 -8.36 -13.80
CA GLU A 120 -11.78 -7.06 -14.47
C GLU A 120 -10.83 -6.06 -13.81
N GLU A 121 -10.78 -6.02 -12.47
CA GLU A 121 -9.84 -5.16 -11.74
C GLU A 121 -8.37 -5.56 -11.98
N ILE A 122 -8.09 -6.85 -12.14
CA ILE A 122 -6.75 -7.34 -12.52
C ILE A 122 -6.40 -6.88 -13.93
N TYR A 123 -7.32 -7.00 -14.89
CA TYR A 123 -7.07 -6.51 -16.25
C TYR A 123 -6.83 -5.00 -16.26
N ARG A 124 -7.61 -4.24 -15.49
CA ARG A 124 -7.41 -2.79 -15.34
C ARG A 124 -6.04 -2.45 -14.77
N LEU A 125 -5.58 -3.20 -13.77
CA LEU A 125 -4.23 -3.06 -13.21
C LEU A 125 -3.16 -3.34 -14.28
N VAL A 126 -3.26 -4.45 -14.99
CA VAL A 126 -2.28 -4.85 -16.02
C VAL A 126 -2.20 -3.81 -17.13
N ASP A 127 -3.33 -3.29 -17.59
CA ASP A 127 -3.35 -2.25 -18.62
C ASP A 127 -2.75 -0.94 -18.09
N TRP A 128 -3.08 -0.55 -16.86
CA TRP A 128 -2.46 0.60 -16.22
C TRP A 128 -0.94 0.46 -16.08
N GLU A 129 -0.44 -0.71 -15.66
CA GLU A 129 1.00 -0.97 -15.53
C GLU A 129 1.70 -0.87 -16.88
N ARG A 130 1.10 -1.38 -17.97
CA ARG A 130 1.66 -1.27 -19.33
C ARG A 130 1.79 0.17 -19.80
N GLU A 131 0.89 1.05 -19.38
CA GLU A 131 0.90 2.46 -19.77
C GLU A 131 1.84 3.31 -18.91
N ASN A 132 2.01 2.97 -17.63
CA ASN A 132 2.63 3.84 -16.64
C ASN A 132 3.99 3.34 -16.12
N MET A 133 4.30 2.06 -16.25
CA MET A 133 5.45 1.43 -15.56
C MET A 133 6.56 0.92 -16.51
N ASN A 134 6.54 1.31 -17.79
CA ASN A 134 7.61 1.01 -18.76
C ASN A 134 8.92 1.74 -18.44
#